data_AF-A0A0B8QPT8-F1
#
_entry.id   AF-A0A0B8QPT8-F1
#
_cell.length_a   1.000
_cell.length_b   1.000
_cell.length_c   1.000
_cell.angle_alpha   90.00
_cell.angle_beta   90.00
_cell.angle_gamma   90.00
#
_symmetry.space_group_name_H-M   'P 1'
#
loop_
_entity.id
_entity.type
_entity.pdbx_description
1 polymer ?
#
loop_
_entity_poly.entity_id
_entity_poly.type
_entity_poly.pdbx_seq_one_letter_code
_entity_poly.pdbx_strand_id
1 'polypeptide(L)'
;MTKFEEEVKRPKKAYIDPFSKRDVDFTGVAKKFTEGAQTLKEWKEYAFLLEDKLKLQQQALPVVPECVAEFITKIKKAHNSLRFAFNSKFNECPAEYWNEAIVWRLNNPDEFARAWLDGYQVEKPQLFYIDLPKVFGLSDSTSDSTFVSKAESGIISEFTKGKDYALKLTEQEIKSIDERYWQFAVPVEDGE
;
A
#
# COMPACT_ATOMS: atom_id res chain seq x y z
N MET A 1 -24.16 58.52 48.56
CA MET A 1 -23.10 57.84 47.79
C MET A 1 -22.14 58.89 47.25
N THR A 2 -21.40 59.58 48.12
CA THR A 2 -20.66 60.80 47.74
C THR A 2 -19.21 60.79 48.26
N LYS A 3 -18.72 59.63 48.71
CA LYS A 3 -17.42 59.52 49.39
C LYS A 3 -16.33 58.76 48.61
N PHE A 4 -16.65 58.13 47.47
CA PHE A 4 -15.67 57.36 46.70
C PHE A 4 -14.90 58.20 45.66
N GLU A 5 -15.36 59.41 45.36
CA GLU A 5 -14.73 60.29 44.36
C GLU A 5 -13.61 61.17 44.93
N GLU A 6 -13.52 61.36 46.25
CA GLU A 6 -12.57 62.31 46.86
C GLU A 6 -11.17 61.75 47.17
N GLU A 7 -10.96 60.42 47.20
CA GLU A 7 -9.67 59.85 47.66
C GLU A 7 -8.65 59.55 46.55
N VAL A 8 -9.01 59.61 45.26
CA VAL A 8 -8.06 59.33 44.17
C VAL A 8 -7.64 60.64 43.50
N LYS A 9 -6.53 61.23 43.97
CA LYS A 9 -5.93 62.40 43.31
C LYS A 9 -5.50 62.04 41.87
N ARG A 10 -6.19 62.64 40.90
CA ARG A 10 -5.94 62.50 39.45
C ARG A 10 -4.47 62.78 39.09
N PRO A 11 -3.80 61.90 38.34
CA PRO A 11 -2.47 62.18 37.79
C PRO A 11 -2.51 63.34 36.80
N LYS A 12 -1.65 64.35 36.98
CA LYS A 12 -1.62 65.58 36.16
C LYS A 12 -1.35 65.35 34.65
N LYS A 13 -0.89 64.15 34.26
CA LYS A 13 -0.62 63.77 32.85
C LYS A 13 -1.70 62.89 32.22
N ALA A 14 -2.83 62.65 32.89
CA ALA A 14 -3.94 61.88 32.32
C ALA A 14 -4.71 62.73 31.30
N TYR A 15 -4.33 62.60 30.02
CA TYR A 15 -4.95 63.27 28.85
C TYR A 15 -6.39 62.76 28.55
N ILE A 16 -6.83 61.73 29.25
CA ILE A 16 -8.14 61.09 29.08
C ILE A 16 -8.87 61.17 30.41
N ASP A 17 -10.02 61.83 30.42
CA ASP A 17 -10.99 61.81 31.52
C ASP A 17 -11.71 60.45 31.52
N PRO A 18 -11.57 59.61 32.56
CA PRO A 18 -12.19 58.29 32.64
C PRO A 18 -13.70 58.34 32.89
N PHE A 19 -14.26 59.51 33.26
CA PHE A 19 -15.71 59.72 33.45
C PHE A 19 -16.35 60.53 32.32
N SER A 20 -15.54 61.03 31.37
CA SER A 20 -16.05 61.51 30.10
C SER A 20 -16.73 60.33 29.41
N LYS A 21 -18.04 60.45 29.17
CA LYS A 21 -18.83 59.54 28.32
C LYS A 21 -18.26 59.56 26.90
N ARG A 22 -17.08 58.99 26.71
CA ARG A 22 -16.67 58.44 25.44
C ARG A 22 -17.15 57.01 25.51
N ASP A 23 -18.26 56.73 24.85
CA ASP A 23 -18.64 55.37 24.50
C ASP A 23 -17.44 54.81 23.72
N VAL A 24 -16.53 54.12 24.43
CA VAL A 24 -15.39 53.47 23.80
C VAL A 24 -15.98 52.27 23.07
N ASP A 25 -16.14 52.42 21.76
CA ASP A 25 -16.71 51.39 20.92
C ASP A 25 -15.75 50.19 20.82
N PHE A 26 -16.13 49.09 21.46
CA PHE A 26 -15.38 47.83 21.44
C PHE A 26 -15.78 46.92 20.26
N THR A 27 -16.74 47.31 19.40
CA THR A 27 -17.25 46.44 18.31
C THR A 27 -16.14 45.98 17.37
N GLY A 28 -15.20 46.86 17.02
CA GLY A 28 -14.07 46.51 16.16
C GLY A 28 -13.11 45.50 16.78
N VAL A 29 -12.93 45.55 18.11
CA VAL A 29 -12.10 44.58 18.84
C VAL A 29 -12.84 43.24 18.97
N ALA A 30 -14.12 43.27 19.35
CA ALA A 30 -14.96 42.08 19.44
C ALA A 30 -15.06 41.33 18.09
N LYS A 31 -15.20 42.07 16.98
CA LYS A 31 -15.22 41.51 15.62
C LYS A 31 -13.94 40.72 15.30
N LYS A 32 -12.76 41.28 15.61
CA LYS A 32 -11.47 40.57 15.41
C LYS A 32 -11.36 39.30 16.23
N PHE A 33 -11.85 39.30 17.47
CA PHE A 33 -11.89 38.08 18.30
C PHE A 33 -12.83 37.02 17.71
N THR A 34 -14.01 37.42 17.22
CA THR A 34 -14.94 36.47 16.59
C THR A 34 -14.40 35.90 15.28
N GLU A 35 -13.76 36.75 14.45
CA GLU A 35 -13.12 36.32 13.21
C GLU A 35 -11.96 35.35 13.50
N GLY A 36 -11.09 35.67 14.47
CA GLY A 36 -10.00 34.79 14.88
C GLY A 36 -10.48 33.45 15.43
N ALA A 37 -11.57 33.44 16.21
CA ALA A 37 -12.18 32.20 16.70
C ALA A 37 -12.76 31.33 15.57
N GLN A 38 -13.41 31.97 14.59
CA GLN A 38 -13.94 31.27 13.42
C GLN A 38 -12.83 30.70 12.54
N THR A 39 -11.77 31.47 12.27
CA THR A 39 -10.59 31.00 11.55
C THR A 39 -9.94 29.82 12.25
N LEU A 40 -9.80 29.85 13.59
CA LEU A 40 -9.24 28.72 14.34
C LEU A 40 -10.10 27.45 14.21
N LYS A 41 -11.43 27.60 14.20
CA LYS A 41 -12.36 26.48 13.97
C LYS A 41 -12.16 25.86 12.58
N GLU A 42 -12.07 26.69 11.55
CA GLU A 42 -11.84 26.23 10.17
C GLU A 42 -10.50 25.51 10.02
N TRP A 43 -9.43 26.04 10.62
CA TRP A 43 -8.12 25.37 10.62
C TRP A 43 -8.16 24.03 11.35
N LYS A 44 -8.92 23.93 12.45
CA LYS A 44 -9.10 22.67 13.17
C LYS A 44 -9.82 21.64 12.31
N GLU A 45 -10.90 22.03 11.63
CA GLU A 45 -11.63 21.15 10.70
C GLU A 45 -10.75 20.72 9.53
N TYR A 46 -9.98 21.65 8.95
CA TYR A 46 -9.02 21.35 7.89
C TYR A 46 -7.93 20.37 8.34
N ALA A 47 -7.38 20.55 9.54
CA ALA A 47 -6.38 19.65 10.10
C ALA A 47 -6.92 18.22 10.27
N PHE A 48 -8.16 18.06 10.76
CA PHE A 48 -8.79 16.74 10.85
C PHE A 48 -9.00 16.10 9.47
N LEU A 49 -9.46 16.87 8.47
CA LEU A 49 -9.62 16.36 7.11
C LEU A 49 -8.30 15.91 6.50
N LEU A 50 -7.21 16.64 6.75
CA LEU A 50 -5.87 16.25 6.31
C LEU A 50 -5.41 14.98 7.01
N GLU A 51 -5.62 14.88 8.32
CA GLU A 51 -5.24 13.70 9.10
C GLU A 51 -5.97 12.44 8.59
N ASP A 52 -7.27 12.55 8.31
CA ASP A 52 -8.07 11.44 7.78
C ASP A 52 -7.59 11.01 6.38
N LYS A 53 -7.31 11.97 5.49
CA LYS A 53 -6.70 11.68 4.17
C LYS A 53 -5.34 11.02 4.29
N LEU A 54 -4.52 11.44 5.24
CA LEU A 54 -3.19 10.88 5.45
C LEU A 54 -3.30 9.45 5.98
N LYS A 55 -4.24 9.16 6.88
CA LYS A 55 -4.52 7.80 7.37
C LYS A 55 -4.95 6.86 6.25
N LEU A 56 -5.78 7.34 5.31
CA LEU A 56 -6.17 6.56 4.12
C LEU A 56 -4.98 6.26 3.21
N GLN A 57 -4.06 7.21 3.01
CA GLN A 57 -2.84 7.00 2.21
C GLN A 57 -1.79 6.12 2.90
N GLN A 58 -1.77 6.07 4.23
CA GLN A 58 -0.85 5.23 5.00
C GLN A 58 -1.29 3.77 5.08
N GLN A 59 -2.52 3.43 4.71
CA GLN A 59 -2.91 2.02 4.65
C GLN A 59 -2.08 1.30 3.60
N ALA A 60 -1.43 0.22 4.01
CA ALA A 60 -0.74 -0.67 3.09
C ALA A 60 -1.70 -1.09 1.97
N LEU A 61 -1.20 -1.06 0.74
CA LEU A 61 -1.91 -1.58 -0.41
C LEU A 61 -2.10 -3.09 -0.22
N PRO A 62 -3.26 -3.66 -0.61
CA PRO A 62 -3.44 -5.09 -0.59
C PRO A 62 -2.44 -5.76 -1.53
N VAL A 63 -1.87 -6.87 -1.07
CA VAL A 63 -1.05 -7.76 -1.90
C VAL A 63 -2.00 -8.75 -2.57
N VAL A 64 -1.97 -8.82 -3.90
CA VAL A 64 -2.84 -9.70 -4.69
C VAL A 64 -2.01 -10.64 -5.55
N PRO A 65 -2.46 -11.89 -5.78
CA PRO A 65 -1.81 -12.80 -6.71
C PRO A 65 -1.76 -12.24 -8.13
N GLU A 66 -0.80 -12.73 -8.93
CA GLU A 66 -0.62 -12.31 -10.32
C GLU A 66 -1.88 -12.52 -11.18
N CYS A 67 -2.57 -13.66 -11.02
CA CYS A 67 -3.82 -13.94 -11.74
C CYS A 67 -4.92 -12.90 -11.43
N VAL A 68 -4.98 -12.39 -10.20
CA VAL A 68 -5.93 -11.34 -9.78
C VAL A 68 -5.52 -9.98 -10.34
N ALA A 69 -4.22 -9.66 -10.31
CA ALA A 69 -3.68 -8.43 -10.89
C ALA A 69 -3.97 -8.34 -12.40
N GLU A 70 -3.78 -9.43 -13.12
CA GLU A 70 -4.14 -9.53 -14.53
C GLU A 70 -5.64 -9.35 -14.74
N PHE A 71 -6.46 -9.95 -13.88
CA PHE A 71 -7.93 -9.87 -13.95
C PHE A 71 -8.38 -8.43 -13.85
N ILE A 72 -7.97 -7.73 -12.78
CA ILE A 72 -8.30 -6.32 -12.57
C ILE A 72 -7.85 -5.48 -13.78
N THR A 73 -6.64 -5.72 -14.29
CA THR A 73 -6.10 -4.99 -15.43
C THR A 73 -6.92 -5.18 -16.71
N LYS A 74 -7.27 -6.43 -17.07
CA LYS A 74 -8.04 -6.70 -18.30
C LYS A 74 -9.47 -6.19 -18.19
N ILE A 75 -10.13 -6.33 -17.03
CA ILE A 75 -11.49 -5.82 -16.83
C ILE A 75 -11.51 -4.28 -16.88
N LYS A 76 -10.54 -3.60 -16.25
CA LYS A 76 -10.42 -2.13 -16.34
C LYS A 76 -10.14 -1.65 -17.77
N LYS A 77 -9.26 -2.34 -18.52
CA LYS A 77 -9.00 -2.03 -19.94
C LYS A 77 -10.24 -2.20 -20.82
N ALA A 78 -11.12 -3.13 -20.47
CA ALA A 78 -12.42 -3.31 -21.13
C ALA A 78 -13.49 -2.28 -20.67
N HIS A 79 -13.11 -1.27 -19.87
CA HIS A 79 -14.01 -0.25 -19.30
C HIS A 79 -15.18 -0.83 -18.47
N ASN A 80 -14.99 -2.03 -17.91
CA ASN A 80 -15.97 -2.65 -17.05
C ASN A 80 -15.88 -2.11 -15.62
N SER A 81 -17.02 -2.13 -14.91
CA SER A 81 -17.13 -1.61 -13.55
C SER A 81 -16.71 -2.63 -12.50
N LEU A 82 -16.47 -2.16 -11.26
CA LEU A 82 -16.26 -3.03 -10.11
C LEU A 82 -17.44 -4.00 -9.91
N ARG A 83 -18.67 -3.55 -10.14
CA ARG A 83 -19.88 -4.39 -10.07
C ARG A 83 -19.81 -5.55 -11.06
N PHE A 84 -19.32 -5.31 -12.27
CA PHE A 84 -19.09 -6.35 -13.27
C PHE A 84 -17.99 -7.32 -12.79
N ALA A 85 -16.88 -6.79 -12.30
CA ALA A 85 -15.76 -7.59 -11.80
C ALA A 85 -16.16 -8.50 -10.63
N PHE A 86 -17.02 -8.03 -9.72
CA PHE A 86 -17.56 -8.82 -8.61
C PHE A 86 -18.53 -9.90 -9.06
N ASN A 87 -19.38 -9.58 -10.03
CA ASN A 87 -20.42 -10.48 -10.49
C ASN A 87 -19.93 -11.48 -11.55
N SER A 88 -18.67 -11.40 -11.98
CA SER A 88 -18.09 -12.31 -12.96
C SER A 88 -18.10 -13.75 -12.44
N LYS A 89 -18.75 -14.65 -13.19
CA LYS A 89 -19.00 -16.06 -12.83
C LYS A 89 -18.07 -17.02 -13.58
N PHE A 90 -17.89 -18.21 -13.00
CA PHE A 90 -17.07 -19.33 -13.49
C PHE A 90 -17.32 -19.78 -14.95
N ASN A 91 -18.41 -19.38 -15.61
CA ASN A 91 -18.78 -19.85 -16.94
C ASN A 91 -19.10 -18.72 -17.95
N GLU A 92 -18.84 -17.46 -17.61
CA GLU A 92 -19.06 -16.30 -18.52
C GLU A 92 -17.78 -15.88 -19.26
N CYS A 93 -16.64 -16.51 -18.94
CA CYS A 93 -15.37 -16.31 -19.64
C CYS A 93 -14.89 -17.65 -20.22
N PRO A 94 -14.60 -17.75 -21.54
CA PRO A 94 -14.13 -18.98 -22.17
C PRO A 94 -12.76 -19.50 -21.67
N ALA A 95 -12.06 -18.73 -20.84
CA ALA A 95 -10.72 -19.04 -20.38
C ALA A 95 -10.77 -19.51 -18.92
N GLU A 96 -10.49 -20.80 -18.72
CA GLU A 96 -10.25 -21.43 -17.39
C GLU A 96 -9.25 -20.63 -16.54
N TYR A 97 -8.41 -19.82 -17.19
CA TYR A 97 -7.45 -18.89 -16.63
C TYR A 97 -8.00 -17.90 -15.58
N TRP A 98 -9.28 -17.53 -15.62
CA TRP A 98 -9.84 -16.59 -14.63
C TRP A 98 -10.38 -17.24 -13.37
N ASN A 99 -10.46 -18.57 -13.33
CA ASN A 99 -11.06 -19.28 -12.20
C ASN A 99 -10.32 -19.01 -10.90
N GLU A 100 -8.99 -18.97 -10.93
CA GLU A 100 -8.17 -18.68 -9.75
C GLU A 100 -8.43 -17.28 -9.20
N ALA A 101 -8.48 -16.27 -10.07
CA ALA A 101 -8.79 -14.90 -9.67
C ALA A 101 -10.21 -14.77 -9.09
N ILE A 102 -11.17 -15.51 -9.67
CA ILE A 102 -12.56 -15.57 -9.19
C ILE A 102 -12.64 -16.24 -7.81
N VAL A 103 -11.97 -17.39 -7.62
CA VAL A 103 -11.89 -18.08 -6.31
C VAL A 103 -11.27 -17.14 -5.28
N TRP A 104 -10.13 -16.52 -5.61
CA TRP A 104 -9.43 -15.64 -4.70
C TRP A 104 -10.30 -14.46 -4.28
N ARG A 105 -10.99 -13.81 -5.23
CA ARG A 105 -11.92 -12.72 -4.94
C ARG A 105 -13.05 -13.15 -4.01
N LEU A 106 -13.61 -14.35 -4.20
CA LEU A 106 -14.69 -14.85 -3.34
C LEU A 106 -14.22 -15.08 -1.89
N ASN A 107 -12.96 -15.46 -1.71
CA ASN A 107 -12.35 -15.64 -0.39
C ASN A 107 -11.84 -14.32 0.22
N ASN A 108 -11.50 -13.33 -0.60
CA ASN A 108 -10.91 -12.04 -0.20
C ASN A 108 -11.68 -10.85 -0.83
N PRO A 109 -12.97 -10.68 -0.54
CA PRO A 109 -13.81 -9.68 -1.22
C PRO A 109 -13.40 -8.24 -0.87
N ASP A 110 -13.02 -7.98 0.38
CA ASP A 110 -12.65 -6.64 0.83
C ASP A 110 -11.28 -6.22 0.26
N GLU A 111 -10.30 -7.13 0.28
CA GLU A 111 -8.99 -6.92 -0.34
C GLU A 111 -9.12 -6.74 -1.85
N PHE A 112 -10.00 -7.48 -2.52
CA PHE A 112 -10.28 -7.29 -3.94
C PHE A 112 -10.87 -5.91 -4.23
N ALA A 113 -11.84 -5.46 -3.42
CA ALA A 113 -12.44 -4.13 -3.56
C ALA A 113 -11.39 -3.03 -3.35
N ARG A 114 -10.54 -3.16 -2.34
CA ARG A 114 -9.43 -2.24 -2.08
C ARG A 114 -8.41 -2.27 -3.22
N ALA A 115 -8.04 -3.44 -3.71
CA ALA A 115 -7.14 -3.58 -4.87
C ALA A 115 -7.71 -2.84 -6.09
N TRP A 116 -9.01 -2.95 -6.31
CA TRP A 116 -9.67 -2.24 -7.38
C TRP A 116 -9.67 -0.72 -7.21
N LEU A 117 -9.97 -0.22 -6.01
CA LEU A 117 -10.19 1.21 -5.74
C LEU A 117 -8.90 1.96 -5.42
N ASP A 118 -8.10 1.43 -4.51
CA ASP A 118 -6.93 2.06 -3.92
C ASP A 118 -5.64 1.70 -4.68
N GLY A 119 -5.67 0.63 -5.47
CA GLY A 119 -4.51 0.00 -6.10
C GLY A 119 -4.00 -1.19 -5.29
N TYR A 120 -2.98 -1.88 -5.80
CA TYR A 120 -2.46 -3.11 -5.20
C TYR A 120 -0.98 -3.30 -5.47
N GLN A 121 -0.36 -4.17 -4.67
CA GLN A 121 0.93 -4.77 -4.96
C GLN A 121 0.71 -6.18 -5.48
N VAL A 122 1.47 -6.58 -6.50
CA VAL A 122 1.43 -7.97 -6.98
C VAL A 122 2.31 -8.81 -6.06
N GLU A 123 1.78 -9.94 -5.60
CA GLU A 123 2.55 -10.94 -4.86
C GLU A 123 3.74 -11.37 -5.73
N LYS A 124 4.95 -11.15 -5.23
CA LYS A 124 6.16 -11.69 -5.84
C LYS A 124 6.39 -13.07 -5.24
N PRO A 125 6.24 -14.16 -6.01
CA PRO A 125 6.50 -15.49 -5.46
C PRO A 125 7.97 -15.60 -5.06
N GLN A 126 8.23 -16.24 -3.91
CA GLN A 126 9.58 -16.61 -3.51
C GLN A 126 10.16 -17.54 -4.58
N LEU A 127 11.32 -17.15 -5.11
CA LEU A 127 12.03 -17.94 -6.11
C LEU A 127 13.10 -18.81 -5.45
N PHE A 128 13.41 -19.93 -6.09
CA PHE A 128 14.38 -20.92 -5.63
C PHE A 128 15.30 -21.39 -6.76
N TYR A 129 16.50 -21.82 -6.37
CA TYR A 129 17.38 -22.66 -7.18
C TYR A 129 17.25 -24.12 -6.71
N ILE A 130 17.40 -25.10 -7.60
CA ILE A 130 17.53 -26.51 -7.21
C ILE A 130 19.02 -26.84 -7.18
N ASP A 131 19.57 -27.06 -5.98
CA ASP A 131 20.99 -27.37 -5.74
C ASP A 131 21.16 -28.85 -5.43
N LEU A 132 21.49 -29.64 -6.46
CA LEU A 132 21.67 -31.07 -6.32
C LEU A 132 23.06 -31.42 -5.77
N PRO A 133 23.15 -32.45 -4.92
CA PRO A 133 24.44 -32.95 -4.45
C PRO A 133 25.28 -33.45 -5.62
N LYS A 134 26.60 -33.32 -5.48
CA LYS A 134 27.57 -33.70 -6.50
C LYS A 134 27.39 -35.15 -6.96
N VAL A 135 27.01 -35.33 -8.23
CA VAL A 135 26.90 -36.65 -8.86
C VAL A 135 28.21 -36.99 -9.58
N PHE A 136 28.88 -38.05 -9.12
CA PHE A 136 30.11 -38.57 -9.74
C PHE A 136 29.86 -38.92 -11.21
N GLY A 137 30.58 -38.26 -12.14
CA GLY A 137 30.49 -38.50 -13.59
C GLY A 137 29.71 -37.45 -14.40
N LEU A 138 29.03 -36.51 -13.74
CA LEU A 138 28.35 -35.37 -14.37
C LEU A 138 28.97 -34.02 -13.96
N SER A 139 29.54 -33.93 -12.76
CA SER A 139 30.20 -32.72 -12.26
C SER A 139 31.60 -32.55 -12.89
N ASP A 140 31.86 -31.40 -13.52
CA ASP A 140 33.23 -31.01 -13.85
C ASP A 140 34.02 -30.85 -12.54
N SER A 141 35.31 -31.21 -12.57
CA SER A 141 36.20 -31.29 -11.38
C SER A 141 36.27 -30.01 -10.53
N THR A 142 35.75 -28.90 -11.05
CA THR A 142 35.80 -27.54 -10.52
C THR A 142 34.49 -27.06 -9.89
N SER A 143 33.39 -27.82 -9.97
CA SER A 143 32.08 -27.46 -9.39
C SER A 143 31.75 -28.34 -8.17
N ASP A 144 31.28 -27.71 -7.10
CA ASP A 144 30.87 -28.40 -5.87
C ASP A 144 29.38 -28.82 -5.88
N SER A 145 28.61 -28.35 -6.87
CA SER A 145 27.20 -28.64 -7.03
C SER A 145 26.74 -28.72 -8.49
N THR A 146 25.61 -29.39 -8.71
CA THR A 146 24.90 -29.45 -9.99
C THR A 146 23.56 -28.73 -9.83
N PHE A 147 23.27 -27.78 -10.72
CA PHE A 147 22.02 -27.03 -10.69
C PHE A 147 21.06 -27.53 -11.77
N VAL A 148 19.76 -27.39 -11.52
CA VAL A 148 18.70 -27.77 -12.45
C VAL A 148 17.99 -26.51 -12.97
N SER A 149 17.79 -26.44 -14.28
CA SER A 149 17.11 -25.32 -14.96
C SER A 149 16.14 -25.84 -16.02
N LYS A 150 15.09 -25.07 -16.27
CA LYS A 150 14.12 -25.32 -17.35
C LYS A 150 14.49 -24.46 -18.55
N ALA A 151 14.74 -25.07 -19.70
CA ALA A 151 14.87 -24.35 -20.96
C ALA A 151 13.51 -23.82 -21.42
N GLU A 152 13.49 -22.80 -22.30
CA GLU A 152 12.26 -22.27 -22.91
C GLU A 152 11.40 -23.36 -23.60
N SER A 153 12.03 -24.45 -24.02
CA SER A 153 11.39 -25.64 -24.59
C SER A 153 10.68 -26.55 -23.57
N GLY A 154 10.76 -26.25 -22.27
CA GLY A 154 10.24 -27.08 -21.19
C GLY A 154 11.15 -28.25 -20.79
N ILE A 155 12.30 -28.41 -21.44
CA ILE A 155 13.29 -29.44 -21.11
C ILE A 155 14.01 -29.05 -19.82
N ILE A 156 14.07 -29.98 -18.87
CA ILE A 156 14.84 -29.85 -17.65
C ILE A 156 16.30 -30.23 -17.98
N SER A 157 17.22 -29.31 -17.75
CA SER A 157 18.65 -29.49 -17.98
C SER A 157 19.43 -29.33 -16.69
N GLU A 158 20.36 -30.26 -16.47
CA GLU A 158 21.36 -30.18 -15.41
C GLU A 158 22.60 -29.46 -15.92
N PHE A 159 23.17 -28.56 -15.13
CA PHE A 159 24.40 -27.86 -15.49
C PHE A 159 25.32 -27.68 -14.29
N THR A 160 26.61 -27.65 -14.58
CA THR A 160 27.73 -27.55 -13.63
C THR A 160 28.33 -26.15 -13.59
N LYS A 161 27.72 -25.19 -14.28
CA LYS A 161 28.08 -23.77 -14.18
C LYS A 161 27.49 -23.16 -12.91
N GLY A 162 28.13 -22.09 -12.41
CA GLY A 162 27.74 -21.41 -11.17
C GLY A 162 26.29 -20.89 -11.16
N LYS A 163 25.83 -20.49 -9.96
CA LYS A 163 24.45 -20.05 -9.68
C LYS A 163 23.91 -18.99 -10.65
N ASP A 164 24.78 -18.14 -11.20
CA ASP A 164 24.45 -17.09 -12.18
C ASP A 164 23.78 -17.60 -13.46
N TYR A 165 23.93 -18.88 -13.78
CA TYR A 165 23.31 -19.53 -14.95
C TYR A 165 22.05 -20.31 -14.60
N ALA A 166 21.69 -20.38 -13.31
CA ALA A 166 20.52 -21.10 -12.85
C ALA A 166 19.24 -20.30 -13.05
N LEU A 167 18.23 -20.95 -13.63
CA LEU A 167 16.92 -20.34 -13.74
C LEU A 167 16.22 -20.41 -12.38
N LYS A 168 15.66 -19.27 -11.98
CA LYS A 168 14.90 -19.11 -10.75
C LYS A 168 13.51 -19.73 -10.94
N LEU A 169 13.11 -20.63 -10.05
CA LEU A 169 11.84 -21.37 -10.14
C LEU A 169 10.94 -21.06 -8.94
N THR A 170 9.63 -21.06 -9.15
CA THR A 170 8.65 -21.04 -8.06
C THR A 170 8.50 -22.43 -7.42
N GLU A 171 7.97 -22.50 -6.20
CA GLU A 171 7.66 -23.77 -5.54
C GLU A 171 6.75 -24.67 -6.39
N GLN A 172 5.74 -24.08 -7.04
CA GLN A 172 4.82 -24.82 -7.90
C GLN A 172 5.54 -25.41 -9.12
N GLU A 173 6.44 -24.67 -9.75
CA GLU A 173 7.21 -25.18 -10.87
C GLU A 173 8.13 -26.34 -10.46
N ILE A 174 8.79 -26.23 -9.30
CA ILE A 174 9.63 -27.32 -8.77
C ILE A 174 8.79 -28.58 -8.52
N LYS A 175 7.63 -28.45 -7.88
CA LYS A 175 6.72 -29.57 -7.62
C LYS A 175 6.10 -30.13 -8.90
N SER A 176 5.89 -29.30 -9.92
CA SER A 176 5.40 -29.74 -11.23
C SER A 176 6.42 -30.58 -12.00
N ILE A 177 7.71 -30.32 -11.75
CA ILE A 177 8.80 -31.13 -12.28
C ILE A 177 8.83 -32.48 -11.55
N ASP A 178 9.07 -32.44 -10.23
CA ASP A 178 9.01 -33.59 -9.32
C ASP A 178 9.10 -33.08 -7.88
N GLU A 179 8.16 -33.50 -7.02
CA GLU A 179 8.11 -33.08 -5.61
C GLU A 179 9.41 -33.39 -4.84
N ARG A 180 10.18 -34.40 -5.25
CA ARG A 180 11.47 -34.75 -4.63
C ARG A 180 12.52 -33.67 -4.80
N TYR A 181 12.40 -32.77 -5.77
CA TYR A 181 13.34 -31.65 -5.92
C TYR A 181 13.18 -30.59 -4.84
N TRP A 182 12.04 -30.54 -4.15
CA TRP A 182 11.77 -29.55 -3.12
C TRP A 182 12.77 -29.58 -1.97
N GLN A 183 13.30 -30.75 -1.61
CA GLN A 183 14.32 -30.88 -0.56
C GLN A 183 15.67 -30.22 -0.92
N PHE A 184 15.87 -29.91 -2.20
CA PHE A 184 17.08 -29.27 -2.74
C PHE A 184 16.83 -27.80 -3.12
N ALA A 185 15.65 -27.26 -2.82
CA ALA A 185 15.30 -25.88 -3.13
C ALA A 185 16.03 -24.90 -2.19
N VAL A 186 16.82 -24.00 -2.77
CA VAL A 186 17.54 -22.94 -2.08
C VAL A 186 16.89 -21.60 -2.42
N PRO A 187 16.38 -20.83 -1.44
CA PRO A 187 15.71 -19.57 -1.71
C PRO A 187 16.68 -18.55 -2.32
N VAL A 188 16.17 -17.77 -3.27
CA VAL A 188 16.87 -16.61 -3.84
C VAL A 188 16.65 -15.43 -2.90
N GLU A 189 17.73 -14.79 -2.42
CA GLU A 189 17.61 -13.57 -1.64
C GLU A 189 17.29 -12.38 -2.55
N ASP A 190 16.33 -11.53 -2.13
CA ASP A 190 15.94 -10.30 -2.82
C ASP A 190 17.08 -9.25 -2.75
N GLY A 191 18.17 -9.47 -3.48
CA GLY A 191 19.36 -8.60 -3.45
C GLY A 191 20.40 -8.80 -4.55
N GLU A 192 20.18 -9.73 -5.49
CA GLU A 192 21.04 -9.94 -6.68
C GLU A 192 20.43 -9.38 -7.97
#